data_AF-A0A8L0DR23-F1
#
_entry.id   AF-A0A8L0DR23-F1
#
_cell.length_a   1.000
_cell.length_b   1.000
_cell.length_c   1.000
_cell.angle_alpha   90.00
_cell.angle_beta   90.00
_cell.angle_gamma   90.00
#
_symmetry.space_group_name_H-M   'P 1'
#
loop_
_entity.id
_entity.type
_entity.pdbx_description
1 polymer ?
#
loop_
_entity_poly.entity_id
_entity_poly.type
_entity_poly.pdbx_seq_one_letter_code
_entity_poly.pdbx_strand_id
1 'polypeptide(L)'
;MSQRTELTDRQGPHLVLVAPTSPVKTSTAHTWACTTTWDGTTHPSDARALYHLCSNILINIDKQPGEQPGEMFQCTVSAEVSDTLKADLTILRNETVPAITLLKTTTASHTTTIAALEASATNVSDLTTSLEAEVKRLAADLKKVRECCVSLEGFSRCNNLRLVSVPESSEMHRATDFVSGLLKDVLALDEKPLIDRAHRSLRPKPWDGERPRDIIFRVHFFHEKMEILRRARNTTLSFQGQSFSIYQDYSPTVSRQRAAFGQAKRVLRDHPSVKYGLRFPARLWISHEGKDHTFETPDEAMAHIQRHIKKFLAESLYSFDLFSLSMPVIRRGIQLYTSTSGAFVIPFAQGIHLFFI
;
A
#
# COMPACT_ATOMS: atom_id res chain seq x y z
N MET A 1 11.95 -28.40 -14.10
CA MET A 1 11.66 -28.51 -12.65
C MET A 1 11.59 -27.10 -12.08
N SER A 2 10.39 -26.53 -12.15
CA SER A 2 10.07 -25.18 -11.68
C SER A 2 8.94 -25.36 -10.69
N GLN A 3 9.18 -25.10 -9.40
CA GLN A 3 8.12 -25.05 -8.41
C GLN A 3 7.70 -23.61 -8.23
N ARG A 4 6.60 -23.30 -8.93
CA ARG A 4 5.71 -22.17 -8.74
C ARG A 4 4.96 -22.42 -7.43
N THR A 5 5.17 -21.59 -6.41
CA THR A 5 4.34 -21.59 -5.21
C THR A 5 3.33 -20.46 -5.31
N GLU A 6 2.07 -20.85 -5.36
CA GLU A 6 0.88 -20.00 -5.40
C GLU A 6 0.74 -19.22 -4.08
N LEU A 7 0.63 -17.90 -4.17
CA LEU A 7 0.12 -17.05 -3.11
C LEU A 7 -1.40 -17.20 -3.09
N THR A 8 -1.92 -18.07 -2.24
CA THR A 8 -3.33 -18.03 -1.84
C THR A 8 -3.52 -16.94 -0.81
N ASP A 9 -4.32 -15.96 -1.20
CA ASP A 9 -4.91 -14.89 -0.39
C ASP A 9 -5.63 -15.51 0.82
N ARG A 10 -5.02 -15.45 2.00
CA ARG A 10 -5.68 -15.71 3.28
C ARG A 10 -5.96 -14.36 3.91
N GLN A 11 -7.20 -13.91 3.78
CA GLN A 11 -7.80 -12.88 4.62
C GLN A 11 -7.54 -13.25 6.08
N GLY A 12 -6.64 -12.50 6.72
CA GLY A 12 -6.45 -12.55 8.17
C GLY A 12 -7.72 -12.06 8.86
N PRO A 13 -8.12 -12.68 9.99
CA PRO A 13 -9.32 -12.25 10.69
C PRO A 13 -9.13 -10.83 11.22
N HIS A 14 -10.07 -9.95 10.87
CA HIS A 14 -10.28 -8.65 11.49
C HIS A 14 -10.35 -8.82 13.01
N LEU A 15 -9.40 -8.23 13.74
CA LEU A 15 -9.44 -8.11 15.19
C LEU A 15 -10.52 -7.07 15.55
N VAL A 16 -11.76 -7.54 15.70
CA VAL A 16 -12.83 -6.77 16.33
C VAL A 16 -12.59 -6.85 17.83
N LEU A 17 -12.35 -5.71 18.48
CA LEU A 17 -12.43 -5.57 19.93
C LEU A 17 -13.87 -5.88 20.37
N VAL A 18 -14.12 -7.13 20.75
CA VAL A 18 -15.34 -7.55 21.44
C VAL A 18 -15.05 -7.48 22.94
N ALA A 19 -15.69 -6.52 23.60
CA ALA A 19 -15.72 -6.45 25.05
C ALA A 19 -16.29 -7.76 25.64
N PRO A 20 -15.76 -8.26 26.78
CA PRO A 20 -16.40 -9.38 27.46
C PRO A 20 -17.73 -8.90 28.06
N THR A 21 -18.85 -9.26 27.41
CA THR A 21 -20.18 -9.22 28.02
C THR A 21 -20.32 -10.42 28.96
N SER A 22 -19.98 -10.21 30.22
CA SER A 22 -20.34 -11.12 31.31
C SER A 22 -21.87 -11.10 31.51
N PRO A 23 -22.59 -12.22 31.47
CA PRO A 23 -23.94 -12.30 32.02
C PRO A 23 -23.81 -12.78 33.46
N VAL A 24 -23.72 -11.87 34.43
CA VAL A 24 -23.85 -12.25 35.84
C VAL A 24 -24.97 -11.44 36.45
N LYS A 25 -25.99 -12.21 36.86
CA LYS A 25 -27.34 -11.82 37.23
C LYS A 25 -27.34 -10.83 38.39
N THR A 26 -28.01 -9.71 38.18
CA THR A 26 -28.61 -8.89 39.23
C THR A 26 -29.56 -9.75 40.06
N SER A 27 -29.21 -10.00 41.32
CA SER A 27 -30.10 -10.61 42.31
C SER A 27 -31.04 -9.54 42.85
N THR A 28 -32.12 -9.29 42.12
CA THR A 28 -33.31 -8.61 42.62
C THR A 28 -34.04 -9.55 43.58
N ALA A 29 -34.49 -8.98 44.69
CA ALA A 29 -35.31 -9.59 45.74
C ALA A 29 -36.18 -10.77 45.27
N HIS A 30 -35.88 -11.96 45.81
CA HIS A 30 -36.85 -13.03 45.95
C HIS A 30 -37.22 -13.14 47.41
N THR A 31 -38.42 -12.67 47.69
CA THR A 31 -39.28 -13.07 48.79
C THR A 31 -39.24 -14.59 48.91
N TRP A 32 -38.54 -15.10 49.91
CA TRP A 32 -38.82 -16.44 50.42
C TRP A 32 -40.00 -16.31 51.37
N ALA A 33 -41.20 -16.57 50.83
CA ALA A 33 -42.30 -17.04 51.64
C ALA A 33 -41.86 -18.39 52.21
N CYS A 34 -41.54 -18.42 53.50
CA CYS A 34 -41.31 -19.65 54.23
C CYS A 34 -42.68 -20.31 54.44
N THR A 35 -43.15 -21.08 53.45
CA THR A 35 -44.21 -22.06 53.68
C THR A 35 -43.55 -23.28 54.29
N THR A 36 -43.49 -23.30 55.62
CA THR A 36 -43.10 -24.49 56.37
C THR A 36 -44.19 -25.54 56.15
N THR A 37 -44.01 -26.42 55.16
CA THR A 37 -44.63 -27.73 55.21
C THR A 37 -43.89 -28.51 56.27
N TRP A 38 -44.63 -28.92 57.29
CA TRP A 38 -44.14 -29.73 58.39
C TRP A 38 -43.86 -31.13 57.83
N ASP A 39 -42.60 -31.41 57.46
CA ASP A 39 -42.19 -32.78 57.19
C ASP A 39 -41.96 -33.49 58.53
N GLY A 40 -42.73 -34.55 58.75
CA GLY A 40 -42.77 -35.31 59.98
C GLY A 40 -41.64 -36.33 60.06
N THR A 41 -40.39 -35.88 60.03
CA THR A 41 -39.24 -36.76 60.24
C THR A 41 -38.27 -36.20 61.28
N THR A 42 -38.70 -36.21 62.53
CA THR A 42 -37.80 -36.10 63.69
C THR A 42 -37.01 -37.39 63.83
N HIS A 43 -35.69 -37.34 63.62
CA HIS A 43 -34.80 -38.48 63.82
C HIS A 43 -34.82 -38.89 65.32
N PRO A 44 -34.74 -40.19 65.68
CA PRO A 44 -34.91 -40.64 67.07
C PRO A 44 -33.85 -40.10 68.06
N SER A 45 -32.77 -39.49 67.55
CA SER A 45 -31.75 -38.76 68.31
C SER A 45 -32.24 -37.39 68.79
N ASP A 46 -33.06 -36.70 68.01
CA ASP A 46 -33.44 -35.31 68.25
C ASP A 46 -34.65 -35.22 69.18
N ALA A 47 -35.56 -36.20 69.08
CA ALA A 47 -36.60 -36.41 70.09
C ALA A 47 -35.99 -36.79 71.47
N ARG A 48 -34.85 -37.48 71.49
CA ARG A 48 -34.14 -37.85 72.72
C ARG A 48 -33.37 -36.67 73.33
N ALA A 49 -32.80 -35.81 72.49
CA ALA A 49 -32.18 -34.54 72.92
C ALA A 49 -33.23 -33.58 73.51
N LEU A 50 -34.39 -33.45 72.88
CA LEU A 50 -35.51 -32.65 73.41
C LEU A 50 -36.10 -33.26 74.70
N TYR A 51 -36.19 -34.59 74.81
CA TYR A 51 -36.66 -35.26 76.03
C TYR A 51 -35.65 -35.15 77.20
N HIS A 52 -34.34 -35.18 76.92
CA HIS A 52 -33.31 -34.93 77.93
C HIS A 52 -33.24 -33.48 78.37
N LEU A 53 -33.45 -32.52 77.46
CA LEU A 53 -33.54 -31.10 77.79
C LEU A 53 -34.80 -30.82 78.64
N CYS A 54 -35.97 -31.35 78.24
CA CYS A 54 -37.21 -31.24 79.02
C CYS A 54 -37.14 -31.99 80.37
N SER A 55 -36.46 -33.14 80.45
CA SER A 55 -36.26 -33.87 81.71
C SER A 55 -35.31 -33.14 82.66
N ASN A 56 -34.22 -32.55 82.14
CA ASN A 56 -33.29 -31.76 82.96
C ASN A 56 -33.94 -30.45 83.45
N ILE A 57 -34.85 -29.86 82.65
CA ILE A 57 -35.64 -28.68 83.05
C ILE A 57 -36.66 -29.05 84.14
N LEU A 58 -37.33 -30.21 84.07
CA LEU A 58 -38.27 -30.66 85.11
C LEU A 58 -37.59 -31.04 86.44
N ILE A 59 -36.38 -31.62 86.39
CA ILE A 59 -35.65 -32.06 87.61
C ILE A 59 -35.14 -30.87 88.43
N ASN A 60 -34.85 -29.73 87.80
CA ASN A 60 -34.31 -28.56 88.49
C ASN A 60 -35.39 -27.68 89.16
N ILE A 61 -36.68 -27.90 88.87
CA ILE A 61 -37.80 -27.14 89.49
C ILE A 61 -38.21 -27.72 90.86
N ASP A 62 -37.93 -29.00 91.14
CA ASP A 62 -38.41 -29.69 92.35
C ASP A 62 -37.38 -29.75 93.50
N LYS A 63 -36.26 -29.02 93.38
CA LYS A 63 -35.20 -28.98 94.40
C LYS A 63 -34.74 -27.56 94.72
N GLN A 64 -35.61 -26.71 95.27
CA GLN A 64 -35.27 -25.61 96.22
C GLN A 64 -36.55 -24.87 96.63
N PRO A 65 -36.90 -24.71 97.93
CA PRO A 65 -37.79 -23.65 98.36
C PRO A 65 -36.95 -22.39 98.61
N GLY A 66 -37.02 -21.43 97.69
CA GLY A 66 -36.63 -20.04 97.94
C GLY A 66 -35.48 -19.50 97.08
N GLU A 67 -35.78 -19.07 95.85
CA GLU A 67 -35.22 -17.88 95.17
C GLU A 67 -35.83 -17.76 93.75
N GLN A 68 -35.85 -16.56 93.18
CA GLN A 68 -36.70 -16.21 92.03
C GLN A 68 -36.40 -17.02 90.74
N PRO A 69 -37.39 -17.67 90.10
CA PRO A 69 -37.13 -18.58 88.96
C PRO A 69 -36.77 -17.89 87.64
N GLY A 70 -37.05 -16.59 87.49
CA GLY A 70 -36.84 -15.85 86.24
C GLY A 70 -35.38 -15.48 85.96
N GLU A 71 -34.60 -15.17 87.00
CA GLU A 71 -33.22 -14.66 86.84
C GLU A 71 -32.21 -15.78 86.54
N MET A 72 -32.41 -16.97 87.13
CA MET A 72 -31.56 -18.13 86.85
C MET A 72 -31.74 -18.66 85.44
N PHE A 73 -32.98 -18.74 84.94
CA PHE A 73 -33.26 -19.25 83.58
C PHE A 73 -32.77 -18.28 82.49
N GLN A 74 -32.96 -16.97 82.71
CA GLN A 74 -32.40 -15.92 81.84
C GLN A 74 -30.87 -15.97 81.78
N CYS A 75 -30.22 -16.29 82.91
CA CYS A 75 -28.76 -16.41 83.01
C CYS A 75 -28.24 -17.66 82.29
N THR A 76 -28.89 -18.82 82.43
CA THR A 76 -28.46 -20.08 81.78
C THR A 76 -28.64 -20.04 80.26
N VAL A 77 -29.77 -19.56 79.75
CA VAL A 77 -29.99 -19.42 78.30
C VAL A 77 -29.04 -18.39 77.70
N SER A 78 -28.80 -17.27 78.40
CA SER A 78 -27.80 -16.27 77.96
C SER A 78 -26.38 -16.84 77.95
N ALA A 79 -26.03 -17.72 78.89
CA ALA A 79 -24.73 -18.38 78.95
C ALA A 79 -24.53 -19.38 77.80
N GLU A 80 -25.51 -20.26 77.53
CA GLU A 80 -25.44 -21.23 76.43
C GLU A 80 -25.40 -20.54 75.05
N VAL A 81 -26.20 -19.49 74.85
CA VAL A 81 -26.14 -18.67 73.62
C VAL A 81 -24.77 -17.95 73.52
N SER A 82 -24.22 -17.48 74.64
CA SER A 82 -22.89 -16.87 74.65
C SER A 82 -21.79 -17.87 74.28
N ASP A 83 -21.88 -19.11 74.73
CA ASP A 83 -20.87 -20.14 74.49
C ASP A 83 -20.95 -20.73 73.08
N THR A 84 -22.16 -20.88 72.52
CA THR A 84 -22.35 -21.24 71.10
C THR A 84 -21.82 -20.15 70.16
N LEU A 85 -22.12 -18.88 70.44
CA LEU A 85 -21.56 -17.76 69.67
C LEU A 85 -20.04 -17.68 69.77
N LYS A 86 -19.45 -17.93 70.94
CA LYS A 86 -17.99 -18.02 71.08
C LYS A 86 -17.42 -19.16 70.24
N ALA A 87 -18.05 -20.33 70.26
CA ALA A 87 -17.61 -21.48 69.46
C ALA A 87 -17.64 -21.15 67.96
N ASP A 88 -18.74 -20.60 67.45
CA ASP A 88 -18.88 -20.20 66.04
C ASP A 88 -17.85 -19.12 65.66
N LEU A 89 -17.61 -18.15 66.54
CA LEU A 89 -16.56 -17.14 66.34
C LEU A 89 -15.16 -17.76 66.30
N THR A 90 -14.89 -18.79 67.10
CA THR A 90 -13.60 -19.50 67.03
C THR A 90 -13.46 -20.29 65.73
N ILE A 91 -14.52 -20.94 65.25
CA ILE A 91 -14.51 -21.67 63.97
C ILE A 91 -14.27 -20.71 62.81
N LEU A 92 -15.07 -19.63 62.73
CA LEU A 92 -14.91 -18.60 61.69
C LEU A 92 -13.52 -17.96 61.73
N ARG A 93 -12.95 -17.70 62.91
CA ARG A 93 -11.58 -17.20 63.05
C ARG A 93 -10.56 -18.20 62.51
N ASN A 94 -10.72 -19.48 62.84
CA ASN A 94 -9.81 -20.54 62.41
C ASN A 94 -9.88 -20.80 60.89
N GLU A 95 -10.99 -20.49 60.23
CA GLU A 95 -11.14 -20.58 58.77
C GLU A 95 -10.67 -19.32 58.04
N THR A 96 -11.05 -18.14 58.54
CA THR A 96 -10.78 -16.86 57.87
C THR A 96 -9.33 -16.41 58.00
N VAL A 97 -8.69 -16.62 59.15
CA VAL A 97 -7.28 -16.24 59.36
C VAL A 97 -6.33 -16.96 58.38
N PRO A 98 -6.36 -18.30 58.21
CA PRO A 98 -5.48 -18.96 57.27
C PRO A 98 -5.78 -18.57 55.81
N ALA A 99 -7.05 -18.41 55.43
CA ALA A 99 -7.42 -17.91 54.10
C ALA A 99 -6.83 -16.51 53.84
N ILE A 100 -6.90 -15.60 54.82
CA ILE A 100 -6.26 -14.27 54.73
C ILE A 100 -4.74 -14.39 54.63
N THR A 101 -4.10 -15.29 55.40
CA THR A 101 -2.64 -15.48 55.29
C THR A 101 -2.24 -16.02 53.92
N LEU A 102 -2.99 -16.98 53.37
CA LEU A 102 -2.76 -17.51 52.03
C LEU A 102 -2.90 -16.40 50.99
N LEU A 103 -3.98 -15.61 51.03
CA LEU A 103 -4.19 -14.48 50.14
C LEU A 103 -3.07 -13.43 50.24
N LYS A 104 -2.54 -13.17 51.45
CA LYS A 104 -1.39 -12.29 51.62
C LYS A 104 -0.14 -12.85 50.94
N THR A 105 0.13 -14.15 51.07
CA THR A 105 1.28 -14.79 50.43
C THR A 105 1.16 -14.83 48.90
N THR A 106 -0.02 -15.13 48.36
CA THR A 106 -0.26 -15.12 46.91
C THR A 106 -0.19 -13.70 46.35
N THR A 107 -0.72 -12.72 47.06
CA THR A 107 -0.60 -11.30 46.68
C THR A 107 0.86 -10.87 46.66
N ALA A 108 1.66 -11.21 47.68
CA ALA A 108 3.09 -10.93 47.69
C ALA A 108 3.81 -11.59 46.50
N SER A 109 3.50 -12.86 46.21
CA SER A 109 4.04 -13.55 45.03
C SER A 109 3.66 -12.85 43.73
N HIS A 110 2.38 -12.48 43.55
CA HIS A 110 1.93 -11.77 42.36
C HIS A 110 2.63 -10.42 42.19
N THR A 111 2.82 -9.65 43.26
CA THR A 111 3.56 -8.38 43.17
C THR A 111 4.99 -8.57 42.65
N THR A 112 5.68 -9.64 43.06
CA THR A 112 7.02 -9.94 42.54
C THR A 112 7.00 -10.32 41.06
N THR A 113 6.04 -11.13 40.63
CA THR A 113 5.91 -11.52 39.21
C THR A 113 5.53 -10.32 38.32
N ILE A 114 4.69 -9.42 38.81
CA ILE A 114 4.28 -8.20 38.09
C ILE A 114 5.49 -7.30 37.92
N ALA A 115 6.28 -7.07 38.97
CA ALA A 115 7.51 -6.26 38.86
C ALA A 115 8.51 -6.84 37.85
N ALA A 116 8.67 -8.17 37.80
CA ALA A 116 9.53 -8.83 36.82
C ALA A 116 9.00 -8.67 35.38
N LEU A 117 7.68 -8.77 35.18
CA LEU A 117 7.05 -8.56 33.88
C LEU A 117 7.15 -7.11 33.43
N GLU A 118 6.97 -6.14 34.33
CA GLU A 118 7.14 -4.71 34.04
C GLU A 118 8.58 -4.42 33.59
N ALA A 119 9.58 -4.93 34.31
CA ALA A 119 10.98 -4.78 33.91
C ALA A 119 11.27 -5.42 32.55
N SER A 120 10.73 -6.62 32.29
CA SER A 120 10.86 -7.26 30.98
C SER A 120 10.16 -6.47 29.88
N ALA A 121 9.00 -5.88 30.15
CA ALA A 121 8.25 -5.07 29.20
C ALA A 121 9.01 -3.78 28.86
N THR A 122 9.61 -3.11 29.86
CA THR A 122 10.50 -1.96 29.64
C THR A 122 11.68 -2.34 28.77
N ASN A 123 12.37 -3.44 29.08
CA ASN A 123 13.52 -3.90 28.29
C ASN A 123 13.15 -4.21 26.83
N VAL A 124 12.00 -4.85 26.60
CA VAL A 124 11.50 -5.13 25.23
C VAL A 124 11.12 -3.84 24.52
N SER A 125 10.50 -2.90 25.22
CA SER A 125 10.18 -1.57 24.68
C SER A 125 11.46 -0.85 24.24
N ASP A 126 12.48 -0.81 25.09
CA ASP A 126 13.76 -0.17 24.78
C ASP A 126 14.45 -0.85 23.59
N LEU A 127 14.50 -2.18 23.55
CA LEU A 127 15.03 -2.93 22.42
C LEU A 127 14.25 -2.65 21.13
N THR A 128 12.92 -2.57 21.20
CA THR A 128 12.06 -2.27 20.04
C THR A 128 12.37 -0.88 19.49
N THR A 129 12.50 0.13 20.36
CA THR A 129 12.88 1.48 19.91
C THR A 129 14.28 1.53 19.27
N SER A 130 15.24 0.77 19.83
CA SER A 130 16.58 0.64 19.26
C SER A 130 16.55 -0.02 17.87
N LEU A 131 15.82 -1.13 17.73
CA LEU A 131 15.66 -1.83 16.45
C LEU A 131 14.96 -0.95 15.40
N GLU A 132 13.93 -0.20 15.79
CA GLU A 132 13.27 0.75 14.89
C GLU A 132 14.23 1.82 14.38
N ALA A 133 15.12 2.33 15.24
CA ALA A 133 16.15 3.29 14.85
C ALA A 133 17.16 2.66 13.89
N GLU A 134 17.59 1.42 14.13
CA GLU A 134 18.50 0.70 13.24
C GLU A 134 17.88 0.41 11.88
N VAL A 135 16.60 -0.01 11.84
CA VAL A 135 15.87 -0.25 10.59
C VAL A 135 15.75 1.04 9.77
N LYS A 136 15.45 2.18 10.42
CA LYS A 136 15.41 3.50 9.75
C LYS A 136 16.77 3.87 9.18
N ARG A 137 17.86 3.68 9.93
CA ARG A 137 19.23 3.92 9.46
C ARG A 137 19.57 3.03 8.26
N LEU A 138 19.31 1.72 8.36
CA LEU A 138 19.61 0.78 7.29
C LEU A 138 18.79 1.08 6.02
N ALA A 139 17.53 1.48 6.17
CA ALA A 139 16.71 1.91 5.05
C ALA A 139 17.30 3.14 4.33
N ALA A 140 17.82 4.11 5.09
CA ALA A 140 18.51 5.28 4.54
C ALA A 140 19.82 4.90 3.82
N ASP A 141 20.62 4.02 4.40
CA ASP A 141 21.87 3.55 3.79
C ASP A 141 21.61 2.75 2.50
N LEU A 142 20.61 1.87 2.50
CA LEU A 142 20.19 1.13 1.31
C LEU A 142 19.72 2.07 0.19
N LYS A 143 19.00 3.15 0.54
CA LYS A 143 18.62 4.17 -0.44
C LYS A 143 19.86 4.84 -1.05
N LYS A 144 20.81 5.27 -0.23
CA LYS A 144 22.07 5.91 -0.66
C LYS A 144 22.90 4.99 -1.56
N VAL A 145 23.05 3.72 -1.19
CA VAL A 145 23.78 2.74 -2.00
C VAL A 145 23.11 2.54 -3.36
N ARG A 146 21.77 2.40 -3.39
CA ARG A 146 21.03 2.26 -4.65
C ARG A 146 21.22 3.48 -5.56
N GLU A 147 21.15 4.69 -5.03
CA GLU A 147 21.37 5.93 -5.79
C GLU A 147 22.81 6.02 -6.33
N CYS A 148 23.79 5.61 -5.54
CA CYS A 148 25.19 5.54 -5.95
C CYS A 148 25.38 4.50 -7.08
N CYS A 149 24.83 3.29 -6.94
CA CYS A 149 24.90 2.25 -7.97
C CYS A 149 24.29 2.72 -9.31
N VAL A 150 23.13 3.38 -9.26
CA VAL A 150 22.48 3.94 -10.47
C VAL A 150 23.36 5.02 -11.12
N SER A 151 24.00 5.86 -10.30
CA SER A 151 24.90 6.91 -10.78
C SER A 151 26.16 6.33 -11.43
N LEU A 152 26.82 5.37 -10.79
CA LEU A 152 27.99 4.68 -11.32
C LEU A 152 27.69 3.94 -12.62
N GLU A 153 26.55 3.24 -12.69
CA GLU A 153 26.11 2.60 -13.93
C GLU A 153 25.86 3.64 -15.04
N GLY A 154 25.26 4.79 -14.68
CA GLY A 154 25.06 5.91 -15.59
C GLY A 154 26.39 6.44 -16.17
N PHE A 155 27.39 6.70 -15.32
CA PHE A 155 28.70 7.15 -15.75
C PHE A 155 29.43 6.14 -16.63
N SER A 156 29.35 4.85 -16.28
CA SER A 156 29.94 3.77 -17.10
C SER A 156 29.34 3.71 -18.50
N ARG A 157 28.04 4.00 -18.64
CA ARG A 157 27.30 3.99 -19.90
C ARG A 157 27.24 5.35 -20.60
N CYS A 158 27.85 6.40 -20.05
CA CYS A 158 27.74 7.75 -20.61
C CYS A 158 28.18 7.82 -22.08
N ASN A 159 29.19 7.07 -22.50
CA ASN A 159 29.66 7.07 -23.89
C ASN A 159 29.01 6.00 -24.77
N ASN A 160 28.08 5.22 -24.21
CA ASN A 160 27.41 4.14 -24.92
C ASN A 160 26.15 4.65 -25.64
N LEU A 161 25.95 4.16 -26.85
CA LEU A 161 24.80 4.39 -27.70
C LEU A 161 24.20 3.05 -28.14
N ARG A 162 22.96 3.10 -28.61
CA ARG A 162 22.17 1.93 -28.98
C ARG A 162 21.53 2.14 -30.35
N LEU A 163 21.82 1.24 -31.30
CA LEU A 163 21.10 1.14 -32.57
C LEU A 163 19.93 0.19 -32.42
N VAL A 164 18.73 0.66 -32.75
CA VAL A 164 17.48 -0.09 -32.65
C VAL A 164 16.94 -0.37 -34.05
N SER A 165 16.52 -1.61 -34.30
CA SER A 165 15.94 -2.07 -35.57
C SER A 165 16.92 -2.15 -36.76
N VAL A 166 18.20 -2.46 -36.50
CA VAL A 166 19.15 -2.80 -37.58
C VAL A 166 19.01 -4.28 -37.93
N PRO A 167 18.88 -4.67 -39.21
CA PRO A 167 18.76 -6.07 -39.64
C PRO A 167 19.83 -6.98 -39.02
N GLU A 168 19.44 -8.15 -38.52
CA GLU A 168 20.38 -9.14 -37.98
C GLU A 168 21.37 -9.59 -39.06
N SER A 169 22.57 -10.00 -38.65
CA SER A 169 23.63 -10.52 -39.53
C SER A 169 24.21 -9.52 -40.55
N SER A 170 23.81 -8.25 -40.51
CA SER A 170 24.41 -7.19 -41.36
C SER A 170 25.83 -6.79 -40.95
N GLU A 171 26.21 -6.99 -39.68
CA GLU A 171 27.52 -6.57 -39.16
C GLU A 171 28.70 -7.43 -39.62
N MET A 172 28.44 -8.58 -40.26
CA MET A 172 29.46 -9.58 -40.61
C MET A 172 30.36 -9.91 -39.40
N HIS A 173 31.68 -10.02 -39.60
CA HIS A 173 32.64 -10.39 -38.54
C HIS A 173 33.12 -9.22 -37.67
N ARG A 174 32.93 -7.95 -38.09
CA ARG A 174 33.47 -6.77 -37.39
C ARG A 174 32.41 -5.70 -37.17
N ALA A 175 31.71 -5.82 -36.04
CA ALA A 175 30.65 -4.88 -35.66
C ALA A 175 31.13 -3.44 -35.49
N THR A 176 32.38 -3.21 -35.05
CA THR A 176 32.96 -1.86 -34.89
C THR A 176 33.09 -1.15 -36.24
N ASP A 177 33.65 -1.84 -37.22
CA ASP A 177 33.89 -1.31 -38.57
C ASP A 177 32.55 -1.08 -39.29
N PHE A 178 31.60 -2.00 -39.11
CA PHE A 178 30.24 -1.84 -39.60
C PHE A 178 29.54 -0.61 -39.01
N VAL A 179 29.53 -0.45 -37.68
CA VAL A 179 28.86 0.69 -37.03
C VAL A 179 29.51 2.02 -37.42
N SER A 180 30.85 2.08 -37.47
CA SER A 180 31.55 3.31 -37.87
C SER A 180 31.25 3.71 -39.32
N GLY A 181 31.20 2.74 -40.24
CA GLY A 181 30.79 2.97 -41.64
C GLY A 181 29.34 3.41 -41.76
N LEU A 182 28.42 2.67 -41.11
CA LEU A 182 26.99 2.99 -41.11
C LEU A 182 26.70 4.40 -40.60
N LEU A 183 27.35 4.82 -39.51
CA LEU A 183 27.18 6.16 -38.94
C LEU A 183 27.70 7.23 -39.88
N LYS A 184 28.84 6.99 -40.54
CA LYS A 184 29.39 7.93 -41.53
C LYS A 184 28.41 8.14 -42.68
N ASP A 185 27.91 7.05 -43.26
CA ASP A 185 27.07 7.09 -44.45
C ASP A 185 25.69 7.70 -44.16
N VAL A 186 25.04 7.28 -43.07
CA VAL A 186 23.67 7.70 -42.74
C VAL A 186 23.61 9.11 -42.17
N LEU A 187 24.60 9.52 -41.37
CA LEU A 187 24.63 10.85 -40.75
C LEU A 187 25.48 11.87 -41.53
N ALA A 188 26.01 11.49 -42.69
CA ALA A 188 26.91 12.28 -43.52
C ALA A 188 28.05 12.92 -42.71
N LEU A 189 28.73 12.11 -41.89
CA LEU A 189 29.87 12.57 -41.09
C LEU A 189 31.11 12.73 -41.99
N ASP A 190 31.95 13.72 -41.69
CA ASP A 190 33.18 13.96 -42.46
C ASP A 190 34.14 12.76 -42.33
N GLU A 191 34.34 12.31 -41.09
CA GLU A 191 35.20 11.20 -40.71
C GLU A 191 34.41 10.05 -40.07
N LYS A 192 35.01 8.85 -40.09
CA LYS A 192 34.43 7.69 -39.40
C LYS A 192 34.64 7.86 -37.89
N PRO A 193 33.57 7.83 -37.06
CA PRO A 193 33.73 7.98 -35.63
C PRO A 193 34.51 6.79 -35.04
N LEU A 194 35.34 7.06 -34.03
CA LEU A 194 36.14 6.02 -33.38
C LEU A 194 35.27 5.22 -32.40
N ILE A 195 35.05 3.95 -32.70
CA ILE A 195 34.21 3.04 -31.90
C ILE A 195 35.10 2.07 -31.13
N ASP A 196 35.07 2.16 -29.80
CA ASP A 196 35.86 1.30 -28.91
C ASP A 196 35.37 -0.16 -28.97
N ARG A 197 34.05 -0.33 -28.89
CA ARG A 197 33.38 -1.64 -28.79
C ARG A 197 32.00 -1.55 -29.42
N ALA A 198 31.60 -2.59 -30.14
CA ALA A 198 30.25 -2.75 -30.66
C ALA A 198 29.85 -4.22 -30.58
N HIS A 199 28.63 -4.50 -30.12
CA HIS A 199 28.08 -5.85 -30.04
C HIS A 199 26.55 -5.81 -30.01
N ARG A 200 25.91 -6.89 -30.43
CA ARG A 200 24.47 -7.08 -30.25
C ARG A 200 24.16 -7.40 -28.78
N SER A 201 22.97 -7.03 -28.32
CA SER A 201 22.52 -7.39 -26.97
C SER A 201 22.55 -8.90 -26.76
N LEU A 202 22.89 -9.34 -25.54
CA LEU A 202 23.04 -10.75 -25.13
C LEU A 202 21.71 -11.51 -24.99
N ARG A 203 20.87 -11.45 -26.03
CA ARG A 203 19.65 -12.23 -26.15
C ARG A 203 19.84 -13.32 -27.22
N PRO A 204 19.12 -14.46 -27.12
CA PRO A 204 19.06 -15.43 -28.20
C PRO A 204 18.73 -14.74 -29.53
N LYS A 205 19.31 -15.25 -30.63
CA LYS A 205 19.02 -14.68 -31.96
C LYS A 205 17.51 -14.86 -32.22
N PRO A 206 16.79 -13.77 -32.53
CA PRO A 206 15.37 -13.84 -32.86
C PRO A 206 15.17 -14.59 -34.18
N TRP A 207 13.98 -15.15 -34.38
CA TRP A 207 13.61 -15.74 -35.66
C TRP A 207 13.40 -14.68 -36.74
N ASP A 208 13.44 -15.11 -38.01
CA ASP A 208 13.17 -14.22 -39.14
C ASP A 208 11.75 -13.64 -39.04
N GLY A 209 11.66 -12.31 -38.99
CA GLY A 209 10.41 -11.56 -38.81
C GLY A 209 10.17 -11.04 -37.39
N GLU A 210 10.89 -11.54 -36.39
CA GLU A 210 10.91 -10.94 -35.05
C GLU A 210 11.78 -9.68 -34.99
N ARG A 211 11.61 -8.89 -33.92
CA ARG A 211 12.37 -7.65 -33.73
C ARG A 211 13.88 -7.95 -33.61
N PRO A 212 14.75 -7.35 -34.44
CA PRO A 212 16.20 -7.50 -34.33
C PRO A 212 16.74 -7.07 -32.95
N ARG A 213 17.80 -7.73 -32.48
CA ARG A 213 18.48 -7.33 -31.23
C ARG A 213 19.17 -6.00 -31.41
N ASP A 214 19.09 -5.14 -30.41
CA ASP A 214 19.71 -3.83 -30.53
C ASP A 214 21.25 -3.94 -30.46
N ILE A 215 21.98 -3.14 -31.26
CA ILE A 215 23.45 -3.05 -31.19
C ILE A 215 23.81 -2.01 -30.13
N ILE A 216 24.63 -2.39 -29.15
CA ILE A 216 25.19 -1.49 -28.15
C ILE A 216 26.64 -1.21 -28.54
N PHE A 217 26.98 0.06 -28.64
CA PHE A 217 28.33 0.48 -29.00
C PHE A 217 28.82 1.64 -28.15
N ARG A 218 30.14 1.74 -27.98
CA ARG A 218 30.79 2.80 -27.22
C ARG A 218 31.59 3.68 -28.17
N VAL A 219 31.28 4.96 -28.17
CA VAL A 219 32.04 5.98 -28.89
C VAL A 219 33.21 6.42 -28.02
N HIS A 220 34.40 6.55 -28.60
CA HIS A 220 35.59 6.93 -27.85
C HIS A 220 35.47 8.34 -27.28
N PHE A 221 35.12 9.31 -28.13
CA PHE A 221 35.01 10.71 -27.76
C PHE A 221 33.57 11.15 -27.45
N PHE A 222 33.41 11.88 -26.35
CA PHE A 222 32.10 12.36 -25.91
C PHE A 222 31.46 13.37 -26.88
N HIS A 223 32.27 14.22 -27.52
CA HIS A 223 31.77 15.24 -28.44
C HIS A 223 31.20 14.62 -29.74
N GLU A 224 31.89 13.62 -30.31
CA GLU A 224 31.37 12.84 -31.46
C GLU A 224 30.04 12.19 -31.12
N LYS A 225 29.94 11.61 -29.93
CA LYS A 225 28.70 11.00 -29.43
C LYS A 225 27.56 12.02 -29.32
N MET A 226 27.83 13.24 -28.87
CA MET A 226 26.83 14.32 -28.85
C MET A 226 26.41 14.72 -30.26
N GLU A 227 27.36 14.81 -31.20
CA GLU A 227 27.08 15.14 -32.58
C GLU A 227 26.23 14.07 -33.29
N ILE A 228 26.57 12.79 -33.10
CA ILE A 228 25.79 11.65 -33.58
C ILE A 228 24.34 11.74 -33.09
N LEU A 229 24.13 11.97 -31.78
CA LEU A 229 22.79 12.09 -31.21
C LEU A 229 22.03 13.32 -31.71
N ARG A 230 22.73 14.42 -31.99
CA ARG A 230 22.12 15.65 -32.53
C ARG A 230 21.63 15.41 -33.96
N ARG A 231 22.47 14.85 -34.83
CA ARG A 231 22.10 14.54 -36.23
C ARG A 231 20.99 13.48 -36.28
N ALA A 232 21.10 12.43 -35.48
CA ALA A 232 20.11 11.36 -35.41
C ALA A 232 18.69 11.83 -35.02
N ARG A 233 18.56 12.96 -34.31
CA ARG A 233 17.24 13.54 -33.97
C ARG A 233 16.59 14.30 -35.12
N ASN A 234 17.41 14.81 -36.05
CA ASN A 234 16.96 15.69 -37.13
C ASN A 234 16.84 14.97 -38.47
N THR A 235 17.37 13.75 -38.57
CA THR A 235 17.42 12.96 -39.80
C THR A 235 16.67 11.65 -39.63
N THR A 236 15.89 11.27 -40.65
CA THR A 236 15.29 9.94 -40.73
C THR A 236 16.35 8.93 -41.14
N LEU A 237 16.63 7.96 -40.27
CA LEU A 237 17.71 6.99 -40.47
C LEU A 237 17.16 5.72 -41.13
N SER A 238 17.78 5.31 -42.23
CA SER A 238 17.45 4.06 -42.92
C SER A 238 18.70 3.33 -43.37
N PHE A 239 18.60 2.00 -43.39
CA PHE A 239 19.65 1.10 -43.86
C PHE A 239 19.00 -0.10 -44.54
N GLN A 240 19.42 -0.43 -45.76
CA GLN A 240 18.84 -1.54 -46.55
C GLN A 240 17.30 -1.46 -46.65
N GLY A 241 16.75 -0.26 -46.80
CA GLY A 241 15.30 -0.04 -46.88
C GLY A 241 14.54 -0.15 -45.55
N GLN A 242 15.21 -0.49 -44.44
CA GLN A 242 14.60 -0.52 -43.10
C GLN A 242 14.97 0.73 -42.31
N SER A 243 13.99 1.32 -41.61
CA SER A 243 14.24 2.44 -40.71
C SER A 243 14.80 1.95 -39.38
N PHE A 244 15.78 2.68 -38.85
CA PHE A 244 16.39 2.38 -37.55
C PHE A 244 16.46 3.65 -36.71
N SER A 245 16.79 3.51 -35.42
CA SER A 245 16.87 4.65 -34.51
C SER A 245 18.08 4.55 -33.59
N ILE A 246 18.66 5.70 -33.26
CA ILE A 246 19.81 5.81 -32.37
C ILE A 246 19.35 6.42 -31.05
N TYR A 247 19.64 5.73 -29.96
CA TYR A 247 19.36 6.20 -28.60
C TYR A 247 20.59 6.14 -27.71
N GLN A 248 20.57 6.93 -26.64
CA GLN A 248 21.51 6.76 -25.54
C GLN A 248 21.28 5.41 -24.86
N ASP A 249 22.35 4.70 -24.50
CA ASP A 249 22.26 3.54 -23.62
C ASP A 249 22.11 4.00 -22.15
N TYR A 250 20.93 3.77 -21.57
CA TYR A 250 20.64 4.03 -20.17
C TYR A 250 20.54 2.72 -19.40
N SER A 251 20.81 2.75 -18.09
CA SER A 251 20.53 1.59 -17.23
C SER A 251 19.04 1.20 -17.31
N PRO A 252 18.69 -0.09 -17.11
CA PRO A 252 17.30 -0.53 -17.16
C PRO A 252 16.39 0.25 -16.21
N THR A 253 16.89 0.61 -15.01
CA THR A 253 16.15 1.41 -14.03
C THR A 253 15.84 2.81 -14.55
N VAL A 254 16.84 3.52 -15.06
CA VAL A 254 16.65 4.88 -15.63
C VAL A 254 15.78 4.83 -16.88
N SER A 255 15.94 3.80 -17.71
CA SER A 255 15.12 3.60 -18.91
C SER A 255 13.64 3.43 -18.56
N ARG A 256 13.31 2.62 -17.55
CA ARG A 256 11.94 2.49 -17.03
C ARG A 256 11.39 3.81 -16.49
N GLN A 257 12.17 4.53 -15.68
CA GLN A 257 11.75 5.84 -15.15
C GLN A 257 11.47 6.84 -16.29
N ARG A 258 12.34 6.90 -17.31
CA ARG A 258 12.14 7.75 -18.50
C ARG A 258 10.92 7.34 -19.34
N ALA A 259 10.63 6.04 -19.40
CA ALA A 259 9.46 5.51 -20.09
C ALA A 259 8.15 5.89 -19.39
N ALA A 260 8.16 6.02 -18.06
CA ALA A 260 6.99 6.43 -17.28
C ALA A 260 6.47 7.83 -17.66
N PHE A 261 7.35 8.74 -18.07
CA PHE A 261 6.98 10.06 -18.62
C PHE A 261 6.41 10.00 -20.05
N GLY A 262 6.16 8.81 -20.62
CA GLY A 262 5.67 8.63 -21.97
C GLY A 262 4.35 9.36 -22.24
N GLN A 263 3.40 9.29 -21.31
CA GLN A 263 2.11 9.96 -21.43
C GLN A 263 2.25 11.49 -21.41
N ALA A 264 3.01 12.02 -20.44
CA ALA A 264 3.29 13.46 -20.35
C ALA A 264 3.92 14.00 -21.65
N LYS A 265 4.94 13.32 -22.18
CA LYS A 265 5.58 13.70 -23.44
C LYS A 265 4.64 13.65 -24.65
N ARG A 266 3.66 12.74 -24.66
CA ARG A 266 2.68 12.65 -25.75
C ARG A 266 1.83 13.91 -25.77
N VAL A 267 1.26 14.29 -24.62
CA VAL A 267 0.44 15.51 -24.50
C VAL A 267 1.26 16.76 -24.84
N LEU A 268 2.50 16.84 -24.35
CA LEU A 268 3.38 18.00 -24.63
C LEU A 268 3.80 18.11 -26.10
N ARG A 269 3.80 17.01 -26.85
CA ARG A 269 4.14 17.01 -28.28
C ARG A 269 3.09 17.72 -29.12
N ASP A 270 1.83 17.68 -28.68
CA ASP A 270 0.70 18.27 -29.40
C ASP A 270 0.64 19.79 -29.22
N HIS A 271 1.58 20.40 -28.48
CA HIS A 271 1.58 21.82 -28.12
C HIS A 271 2.84 22.55 -28.62
N PRO A 272 2.74 23.39 -29.67
CA PRO A 272 3.88 24.06 -30.29
C PRO A 272 4.60 25.08 -29.40
N SER A 273 3.90 25.69 -28.43
CA SER A 273 4.44 26.74 -27.55
C SER A 273 5.27 26.19 -26.37
N VAL A 274 5.24 24.87 -26.14
CA VAL A 274 5.87 24.25 -24.98
C VAL A 274 7.17 23.56 -25.37
N LYS A 275 8.28 23.96 -24.74
CA LYS A 275 9.56 23.24 -24.86
C LYS A 275 9.67 22.26 -23.71
N TYR A 276 10.14 21.05 -24.00
CA TYR A 276 10.31 20.04 -22.96
C TYR A 276 11.46 19.10 -23.26
N GLY A 277 11.91 18.38 -22.23
CA GLY A 277 12.86 17.30 -22.38
C GLY A 277 13.10 16.54 -21.08
N LEU A 278 13.85 15.44 -21.17
CA LEU A 278 14.21 14.62 -20.01
C LEU A 278 15.68 14.79 -19.67
N ARG A 279 15.95 15.36 -18.49
CA ARG A 279 17.29 15.42 -17.90
C ARG A 279 17.64 14.10 -17.21
N PHE A 280 18.93 13.82 -17.07
CA PHE A 280 19.38 12.64 -16.34
C PHE A 280 19.07 12.79 -14.83
N PRO A 281 18.70 11.71 -14.12
CA PRO A 281 18.36 10.39 -14.65
C PRO A 281 17.02 10.39 -15.40
N ALA A 282 15.95 10.88 -14.77
CA ALA A 282 14.62 10.93 -15.37
C ALA A 282 13.80 12.11 -14.83
N ARG A 283 14.29 13.34 -15.03
CA ARG A 283 13.60 14.56 -14.60
C ARG A 283 13.02 15.27 -15.82
N LEU A 284 11.70 15.43 -15.87
CA LEU A 284 11.04 16.12 -16.97
C LEU A 284 11.12 17.62 -16.72
N TRP A 285 11.76 18.35 -17.62
CA TRP A 285 11.72 19.81 -17.61
C TRP A 285 10.74 20.29 -18.67
N ILE A 286 9.95 21.29 -18.32
CA ILE A 286 8.94 21.92 -19.15
C ILE A 286 9.15 23.44 -19.07
N SER A 287 9.32 24.07 -20.22
CA SER A 287 9.41 25.52 -20.37
C SER A 287 8.15 26.01 -21.07
N HIS A 288 7.34 26.79 -20.36
CA HIS A 288 6.13 27.43 -20.89
C HIS A 288 6.12 28.91 -20.48
N GLU A 289 5.88 29.81 -21.44
CA GLU A 289 5.79 31.27 -21.19
C GLU A 289 6.99 31.85 -20.42
N GLY A 290 8.21 31.37 -20.72
CA GLY A 290 9.44 31.82 -20.06
C GLY A 290 9.63 31.30 -18.63
N LYS A 291 8.76 30.40 -18.15
CA LYS A 291 8.91 29.72 -16.84
C LYS A 291 9.31 28.26 -17.03
N ASP A 292 10.41 27.91 -16.39
CA ASP A 292 10.95 26.55 -16.38
C ASP A 292 10.52 25.81 -15.12
N HIS A 293 9.87 24.66 -15.31
CA HIS A 293 9.48 23.75 -14.24
C HIS A 293 10.17 22.40 -14.43
N THR A 294 10.64 21.79 -13.34
CA THR A 294 11.25 20.46 -13.37
C THR A 294 10.49 19.52 -12.45
N PHE A 295 10.16 18.34 -12.94
CA PHE A 295 9.37 17.34 -12.23
C PHE A 295 10.17 16.04 -12.09
N GLU A 296 10.11 15.44 -10.90
CA GLU A 296 10.76 14.18 -10.60
C GLU A 296 9.82 12.99 -10.79
N THR A 297 8.53 13.20 -10.56
CA THR A 297 7.51 12.17 -10.73
C THR A 297 6.63 12.42 -11.97
N PRO A 298 6.21 11.35 -12.67
CA PRO A 298 5.27 11.48 -13.78
C PRO A 298 3.92 12.07 -13.37
N ASP A 299 3.45 11.77 -12.16
CA ASP A 299 2.14 12.20 -11.67
C ASP A 299 2.11 13.71 -11.40
N GLU A 300 3.15 14.27 -10.78
CA GLU A 300 3.29 15.72 -10.59
C GLU A 300 3.37 16.45 -11.94
N ALA A 301 4.13 15.89 -12.89
CA ALA A 301 4.23 16.45 -14.23
C ALA A 301 2.87 16.45 -14.94
N MET A 302 2.13 15.35 -14.89
CA MET A 302 0.80 15.24 -15.49
C MET A 302 -0.20 16.19 -14.83
N ALA A 303 -0.18 16.32 -13.50
CA ALA A 303 -1.03 17.26 -12.79
C ALA A 303 -0.72 18.71 -13.20
N HIS A 304 0.56 19.07 -13.37
CA HIS A 304 0.94 20.39 -13.86
C HIS A 304 0.45 20.64 -15.30
N ILE A 305 0.63 19.66 -16.21
CA ILE A 305 0.16 19.75 -17.59
C ILE A 305 -1.37 19.95 -17.64
N GLN A 306 -2.13 19.19 -16.84
CA GLN A 306 -3.58 19.32 -16.81
C GLN A 306 -4.01 20.71 -16.29
N ARG A 307 -3.34 21.21 -15.25
CA ARG A 307 -3.74 22.43 -14.56
C ARG A 307 -3.37 23.70 -15.34
N HIS A 308 -2.22 23.73 -16.01
CA HIS A 308 -1.69 24.93 -16.65
C HIS A 308 -1.73 24.89 -18.17
N ILE A 309 -1.64 23.72 -18.79
CA ILE A 309 -1.58 23.59 -20.25
C ILE A 309 -2.96 23.22 -20.81
N LYS A 310 -3.65 22.21 -20.25
CA LYS A 310 -4.99 21.83 -20.73
C LYS A 310 -6.08 22.83 -20.35
N LYS A 311 -6.04 23.40 -19.15
CA LYS A 311 -7.02 24.41 -18.71
C LYS A 311 -6.98 25.66 -19.62
N PHE A 312 -5.78 26.05 -20.06
CA PHE A 312 -5.60 27.16 -20.98
C PHE A 312 -6.25 26.92 -22.35
N LEU A 313 -6.32 25.67 -22.83
CA LEU A 313 -7.01 25.33 -24.08
C LEU A 313 -8.54 25.48 -23.96
N ALA A 314 -9.10 25.19 -22.79
CA ALA A 314 -10.52 25.42 -22.54
C ALA A 314 -10.84 26.92 -22.50
N GLU A 315 -9.94 27.75 -21.97
CA GLU A 315 -10.13 29.21 -21.87
C GLU A 315 -9.79 29.95 -23.18
N SER A 316 -8.79 29.49 -23.95
CA SER A 316 -8.37 30.13 -25.20
C SER A 316 -9.34 29.91 -26.37
N LEU A 317 -10.02 28.76 -26.40
CA LEU A 317 -11.07 28.49 -27.40
C LEU A 317 -12.29 29.41 -27.23
N TYR A 318 -12.61 29.81 -25.99
CA TYR A 318 -13.68 30.79 -25.72
C TYR A 318 -13.29 32.25 -26.02
N SER A 319 -11.98 32.57 -26.04
CA SER A 319 -11.52 33.93 -26.33
C SER A 319 -11.40 34.24 -27.83
N PHE A 320 -11.21 33.22 -28.69
CA PHE A 320 -11.08 33.44 -30.14
C PHE A 320 -12.43 33.64 -30.84
N ASP A 321 -13.53 33.09 -30.30
CA ASP A 321 -14.88 33.22 -30.85
C ASP A 321 -15.52 34.62 -30.69
N LEU A 322 -14.96 35.47 -29.82
CA LEU A 322 -15.45 36.84 -29.61
C LEU A 322 -14.89 37.88 -30.60
N PHE A 323 -13.83 37.55 -31.35
CA PHE A 323 -13.21 38.50 -32.29
C PHE A 323 -13.71 38.33 -33.74
N SER A 324 -14.39 37.23 -34.07
CA SER A 324 -14.89 36.96 -35.44
C SER A 324 -16.32 37.44 -35.72
N LEU A 325 -16.99 38.10 -34.77
CA LEU A 325 -18.39 38.54 -34.91
C LEU A 325 -18.58 40.04 -35.20
N SER A 326 -17.57 40.73 -35.73
CA SER A 326 -17.66 42.16 -36.08
C SER A 326 -17.11 42.49 -37.46
N MET A 327 -17.75 41.98 -38.53
CA MET A 327 -17.63 42.52 -39.89
C MET A 327 -18.95 42.31 -40.64
N PRO A 328 -19.67 43.36 -41.08
CA PRO A 328 -20.91 43.21 -41.85
C PRO A 328 -20.61 42.99 -43.35
N VAL A 329 -21.11 41.88 -43.90
CA VAL A 329 -21.03 41.56 -45.34
C VAL A 329 -22.12 42.32 -46.11
N ILE A 330 -21.71 43.17 -47.05
CA ILE A 330 -22.56 43.88 -48.00
C ILE A 330 -23.09 42.89 -49.05
N ARG A 331 -24.42 42.73 -49.13
CA ARG A 331 -25.12 41.98 -50.20
C ARG A 331 -25.04 42.74 -51.53
N ARG A 332 -24.59 42.08 -52.60
CA ARG A 332 -24.98 42.41 -53.97
C ARG A 332 -25.53 41.17 -54.67
N GLY A 333 -26.77 41.29 -55.14
CA GLY A 333 -27.49 40.26 -55.87
C GLY A 333 -27.05 40.17 -57.33
N ILE A 334 -27.27 39.00 -57.91
CA ILE A 334 -27.21 38.77 -59.36
C ILE A 334 -28.45 37.95 -59.73
N GLN A 335 -29.20 38.49 -60.70
CA GLN A 335 -30.45 38.00 -61.26
C GLN A 335 -30.24 36.72 -62.10
N LEU A 336 -31.24 35.84 -62.07
CA LEU A 336 -31.41 34.72 -62.97
C LEU A 336 -31.91 35.21 -64.33
N TYR A 337 -31.35 34.70 -65.42
CA TYR A 337 -31.93 34.76 -66.76
C TYR A 337 -32.11 33.32 -67.27
N THR A 338 -33.34 32.96 -67.59
CA THR A 338 -33.69 31.72 -68.28
C THR A 338 -33.64 31.97 -69.79
N SER A 339 -33.07 31.02 -70.54
CA SER A 339 -33.28 30.93 -71.98
C SER A 339 -33.13 29.48 -72.44
N THR A 340 -34.00 29.16 -73.38
CA THR A 340 -34.46 27.86 -73.88
C THR A 340 -33.51 27.18 -74.86
N SER A 341 -33.71 25.85 -74.98
CA SER A 341 -33.40 24.95 -76.10
C SER A 341 -31.99 24.32 -76.15
N GLY A 342 -31.97 22.98 -76.26
CA GLY A 342 -30.78 22.18 -76.58
C GLY A 342 -30.74 20.84 -75.84
N ALA A 343 -31.35 19.81 -76.41
CA ALA A 343 -31.34 18.44 -75.89
C ALA A 343 -29.95 17.79 -76.00
N PHE A 344 -29.49 17.07 -74.97
CA PHE A 344 -28.64 15.89 -75.16
C PHE A 344 -28.67 14.92 -73.96
N VAL A 345 -29.19 13.73 -74.27
CA VAL A 345 -29.19 12.38 -73.65
C VAL A 345 -28.19 12.10 -72.51
N ILE A 346 -28.70 11.55 -71.38
CA ILE A 346 -27.93 10.84 -70.34
C ILE A 346 -28.36 9.36 -70.36
N PRO A 347 -27.44 8.38 -70.47
CA PRO A 347 -27.80 6.98 -70.28
C PRO A 347 -27.73 6.58 -68.80
N PHE A 348 -28.72 5.79 -68.41
CA PHE A 348 -28.94 5.17 -67.11
C PHE A 348 -28.55 3.68 -67.21
N ALA A 349 -27.67 3.16 -66.34
CA ALA A 349 -27.51 1.73 -66.01
C ALA A 349 -26.54 1.62 -64.82
N GLN A 350 -27.03 1.41 -63.59
CA GLN A 350 -27.30 0.12 -62.92
C GLN A 350 -26.06 -0.72 -62.59
N GLY A 351 -25.91 -1.08 -61.30
CA GLY A 351 -24.99 -2.14 -60.86
C GLY A 351 -24.58 -2.09 -59.38
N ILE A 352 -25.54 -2.08 -58.44
CA ILE A 352 -25.29 -2.40 -57.03
C ILE A 352 -25.42 -3.92 -56.88
N HIS A 353 -24.42 -4.59 -56.33
CA HIS A 353 -24.61 -5.89 -55.69
C HIS A 353 -23.94 -5.91 -54.31
N LEU A 354 -24.80 -5.87 -53.29
CA LEU A 354 -24.53 -6.29 -51.92
C LEU A 354 -24.44 -7.82 -51.91
N PHE A 355 -23.42 -8.36 -51.24
CA PHE A 355 -23.46 -9.73 -50.73
C PHE A 355 -23.18 -9.68 -49.22
N PHE A 356 -24.20 -10.02 -48.44
CA PHE A 356 -24.12 -10.43 -47.05
C PHE A 356 -24.37 -11.94 -47.05
N ILE A 357 -23.40 -12.72 -46.55
CA ILE A 357 -23.62 -13.96 -45.79
C ILE A 357 -22.65 -13.90 -44.62
#